data_AF-A0A3D2ART6-F1
#
_entry.id   AF-A0A3D2ART6-F1
#
_cell.length_a   1.000
_cell.length_b   1.000
_cell.length_c   1.000
_cell.angle_alpha   90.00
_cell.angle_beta   90.00
_cell.angle_gamma   90.00
#
_symmetry.space_group_name_H-M   'P 1'
#
loop_
_entity.id
_entity.type
_entity.pdbx_description
1 polymer ?
#
loop_
_entity_poly.entity_id
_entity_poly.type
_entity_poly.pdbx_seq_one_letter_code
_entity_poly.pdbx_strand_id
1 'polypeptide(L)'
;MLRVGLQRKDHGFTIVELLIVIVVIGILAAITIVAFNGVQQRANNTSRINAVAQTIKLVKSYQATYGDIPLASGTNVCATTDNICSSWNQTPNTGNNTSLITELRKVGEPVASVKRQPGDNYGILYNVWTDISRGSETLYVFYWLEGQNQSCGMKADASNYTNGTTCIARVVTR
;
A
#
# COMPACT_ATOMS: atom_id res chain seq x y z
N MET A 1 34.19 -54.67 -46.65
CA MET A 1 33.18 -53.68 -46.21
C MET A 1 33.82 -52.86 -45.09
N LEU A 2 34.35 -51.66 -45.38
CA LEU A 2 35.03 -50.82 -44.37
C LEU A 2 33.99 -50.14 -43.47
N ARG A 3 34.12 -50.28 -42.14
CA ARG A 3 33.38 -49.51 -41.14
C ARG A 3 34.11 -48.19 -40.88
N VAL A 4 33.48 -47.07 -41.22
CA VAL A 4 33.95 -45.72 -40.83
C VAL A 4 33.44 -45.43 -39.42
N GLY A 5 34.35 -45.28 -38.47
CA GLY A 5 34.04 -44.82 -37.11
C GLY A 5 34.00 -43.29 -37.06
N LEU A 6 32.82 -42.71 -36.86
CA LEU A 6 32.65 -41.30 -36.55
C LEU A 6 33.22 -41.01 -35.15
N GLN A 7 34.41 -40.41 -35.09
CA GLN A 7 34.95 -39.89 -33.83
C GLN A 7 34.13 -38.68 -33.38
N ARG A 8 33.34 -38.83 -32.32
CA ARG A 8 32.76 -37.70 -31.58
C ARG A 8 33.89 -36.98 -30.85
N LYS A 9 34.09 -35.70 -31.16
CA LYS A 9 34.89 -34.80 -30.33
C LYS A 9 34.05 -34.44 -29.11
N ASP A 10 34.26 -35.13 -28.01
CA ASP A 10 33.72 -34.72 -26.72
C ASP A 10 34.51 -33.49 -26.24
N HIS A 11 33.91 -32.31 -26.42
CA HIS A 11 34.40 -31.07 -25.83
C HIS A 11 33.97 -31.04 -24.36
N GLY A 12 34.87 -31.45 -23.47
CA GLY A 12 34.65 -31.34 -22.02
C GLY A 12 34.68 -29.87 -21.59
N PHE A 13 33.66 -29.44 -20.84
CA PHE A 13 33.68 -28.15 -20.14
C PHE A 13 34.85 -28.14 -19.14
N THR A 14 35.66 -27.08 -19.15
CA THR A 14 36.74 -26.96 -18.18
C THR A 14 36.15 -26.62 -16.80
N ILE A 15 36.75 -27.16 -15.74
CA ILE A 15 36.36 -26.81 -14.35
C ILE A 15 36.46 -25.30 -14.14
N VAL A 16 37.42 -24.65 -14.79
CA VAL A 16 37.63 -23.19 -14.73
C VAL A 16 36.46 -22.43 -15.34
N GLU A 17 35.95 -22.85 -16.50
CA GLU A 17 34.77 -22.24 -17.12
C GLU A 17 33.54 -22.33 -16.21
N LEU A 18 33.32 -23.47 -15.54
CA LEU A 18 32.20 -23.61 -14.63
C LEU A 18 32.40 -22.80 -13.34
N LEU A 19 33.64 -22.69 -12.86
CA LEU A 19 33.98 -21.91 -11.67
C LEU A 19 33.76 -20.41 -11.88
N ILE A 20 34.18 -19.84 -13.01
CA ILE A 20 33.96 -18.42 -13.27
C ILE A 20 32.47 -18.09 -13.37
N VAL A 21 31.67 -18.99 -13.93
CA VAL A 21 30.22 -18.80 -14.09
C VAL A 21 29.53 -18.71 -12.74
N ILE A 22 29.83 -19.61 -11.81
CA ILE A 22 29.21 -19.57 -10.47
C ILE A 22 29.65 -18.34 -9.68
N VAL A 23 30.90 -17.88 -9.84
CA VAL A 23 31.38 -16.65 -9.18
C VAL A 23 30.66 -15.42 -9.75
N VAL A 24 30.52 -15.34 -11.08
CA VAL A 24 29.81 -14.22 -11.72
C VAL A 24 28.33 -14.20 -11.32
N ILE A 25 27.65 -15.35 -11.31
CA ILE A 25 26.25 -15.45 -10.85
C ILE A 25 26.15 -15.05 -9.37
N GLY A 26 27.12 -15.45 -8.52
CA GLY A 26 27.16 -15.08 -7.11
C GLY A 26 27.25 -13.56 -6.89
N ILE A 27 28.14 -12.88 -7.63
CA ILE A 27 28.30 -11.42 -7.53
C ILE A 27 27.03 -10.71 -8.01
N LEU A 28 26.48 -11.11 -9.15
CA LEU A 28 25.25 -10.52 -9.69
C LEU A 28 24.06 -10.73 -8.74
N ALA A 29 23.90 -11.94 -8.21
CA ALA A 29 22.84 -12.25 -7.25
C ALA A 29 22.93 -11.37 -6.00
N ALA A 30 24.12 -11.20 -5.42
CA ALA A 30 24.31 -10.35 -4.23
C ALA A 30 23.87 -8.89 -4.46
N ILE A 31 24.26 -8.29 -5.60
CA ILE A 31 23.87 -6.92 -5.95
C ILE A 31 22.35 -6.82 -6.17
N THR A 32 21.77 -7.78 -6.89
CA THR A 32 20.33 -7.76 -7.21
C THR A 32 19.45 -7.85 -5.97
N ILE A 33 19.82 -8.64 -4.96
CA ILE A 33 19.02 -8.79 -3.72
C ILE A 33 18.88 -7.46 -2.97
N VAL A 34 19.99 -6.71 -2.83
CA VAL A 34 19.96 -5.42 -2.12
C VAL A 34 19.11 -4.39 -2.88
N ALA A 35 19.24 -4.34 -4.20
CA ALA A 35 18.45 -3.43 -5.04
C ALA A 35 16.95 -3.79 -5.03
N PHE A 36 16.60 -5.08 -5.01
CA PHE A 36 15.23 -5.56 -5.06
C PHE A 36 14.39 -5.10 -3.87
N ASN A 37 14.97 -5.08 -2.66
CA ASN A 37 14.27 -4.62 -1.45
C ASN A 37 13.78 -3.17 -1.56
N GLY A 38 14.61 -2.27 -2.08
CA GLY A 38 14.23 -0.86 -2.26
C GLY A 38 13.17 -0.65 -3.34
N VAL A 39 13.19 -1.45 -4.41
CA VAL A 39 12.17 -1.40 -5.48
C VAL A 39 10.82 -1.90 -4.96
N GLN A 40 10.81 -3.01 -4.23
CA GLN A 40 9.58 -3.57 -3.65
C GLN A 40 8.90 -2.58 -2.71
N GLN A 41 9.68 -1.91 -1.84
CA GLN A 41 9.19 -0.88 -0.93
C GLN A 41 8.50 0.28 -1.68
N ARG A 42 9.12 0.80 -2.74
CA ARG A 42 8.56 1.89 -3.55
C ARG A 42 7.30 1.46 -4.29
N ALA A 43 7.26 0.24 -4.81
CA ALA A 43 6.08 -0.32 -5.46
C ALA A 43 4.91 -0.46 -4.46
N ASN A 44 5.18 -0.94 -3.25
CA ASN A 44 4.18 -1.04 -2.18
C ASN A 44 3.65 0.33 -1.78
N ASN A 45 4.52 1.31 -1.54
CA ASN A 45 4.11 2.67 -1.21
C ASN A 45 3.26 3.31 -2.30
N THR A 46 3.61 3.11 -3.57
CA THR A 46 2.81 3.58 -4.72
C THR A 46 1.42 2.94 -4.71
N SER A 47 1.34 1.64 -4.48
CA SER A 47 0.06 0.92 -4.38
C SER A 47 -0.80 1.45 -3.23
N ARG A 48 -0.20 1.68 -2.05
CA ARG A 48 -0.89 2.26 -0.88
C ARG A 48 -1.42 3.65 -1.17
N ILE A 49 -0.61 4.53 -1.76
CA ILE A 49 -1.03 5.90 -2.13
C ILE A 49 -2.19 5.85 -3.13
N ASN A 50 -2.14 4.98 -4.13
CA ASN A 50 -3.20 4.82 -5.12
C ASN A 50 -4.52 4.34 -4.48
N ALA A 51 -4.45 3.36 -3.57
CA ALA A 51 -5.62 2.88 -2.84
C ALA A 51 -6.27 4.01 -2.02
N VAL A 52 -5.47 4.80 -1.29
CA VAL A 52 -5.99 5.94 -0.51
C VAL A 52 -6.57 7.03 -1.42
N ALA A 53 -5.93 7.32 -2.56
CA ALA A 53 -6.45 8.30 -3.52
C ALA A 53 -7.83 7.89 -4.05
N GLN A 54 -8.04 6.60 -4.32
CA GLN A 54 -9.34 6.05 -4.71
C GLN A 54 -10.37 6.18 -3.58
N THR A 55 -10.02 5.85 -2.34
CA THR A 55 -10.89 6.05 -1.17
C THR A 55 -11.31 7.51 -1.01
N ILE A 56 -10.36 8.45 -1.10
CA ILE A 56 -10.64 9.89 -1.01
C ILE A 56 -11.60 10.33 -2.11
N LYS A 57 -11.39 9.87 -3.35
CA LYS A 57 -12.29 10.17 -4.47
C LYS A 57 -13.71 9.67 -4.22
N LEU A 58 -13.87 8.44 -3.69
CA LEU A 58 -15.18 7.88 -3.35
C LEU A 58 -15.89 8.71 -2.27
N VAL A 59 -15.18 9.05 -1.20
CA VAL A 59 -15.70 9.90 -0.13
C VAL A 59 -16.16 11.26 -0.67
N LYS A 60 -15.32 11.93 -1.48
CA LYS A 60 -15.68 13.21 -2.09
C LYS A 60 -16.88 13.08 -3.03
N SER A 61 -16.95 11.99 -3.79
CA SER A 61 -18.10 11.69 -4.65
C SER A 61 -19.37 11.47 -3.85
N TYR A 62 -19.29 10.77 -2.72
CA TYR A 62 -20.42 10.59 -1.81
C TYR A 62 -20.90 11.94 -1.28
N GLN A 63 -20.00 12.80 -0.82
CA GLN A 63 -20.36 14.14 -0.34
C GLN A 63 -20.98 15.00 -1.44
N ALA A 64 -20.46 14.94 -2.66
CA ALA A 64 -21.02 15.68 -3.78
C ALA A 64 -22.44 15.20 -4.15
N THR A 65 -22.72 13.90 -4.01
CA THR A 65 -24.04 13.30 -4.35
C THR A 65 -25.07 13.48 -3.24
N TYR A 66 -24.68 13.31 -1.98
CA TYR A 66 -25.60 13.25 -0.85
C TYR A 66 -25.54 14.48 0.07
N GLY A 67 -24.61 15.41 -0.17
CA GLY A 67 -24.41 16.62 0.63
C GLY A 67 -23.80 16.36 2.01
N ASP A 68 -23.40 15.12 2.30
CA ASP A 68 -22.97 14.70 3.63
C ASP A 68 -21.76 13.74 3.56
N ILE A 69 -21.04 13.59 4.67
CA ILE A 69 -19.92 12.66 4.80
C ILE A 69 -20.48 11.24 5.01
N PRO A 70 -19.88 10.17 4.43
CA PRO A 70 -20.33 8.80 4.65
C PRO A 70 -20.39 8.44 6.14
N LEU A 71 -21.55 7.95 6.58
CA LEU A 71 -21.75 7.54 7.97
C LEU A 71 -20.96 6.26 8.25
N ALA A 72 -20.24 6.27 9.37
CA ALA A 72 -19.57 5.11 9.92
C ALA A 72 -20.13 4.81 11.32
N SER A 73 -20.30 3.53 11.63
CA SER A 73 -20.67 3.04 12.96
C SER A 73 -19.45 3.12 13.87
N GLY A 74 -19.20 4.32 14.41
CA GLY A 74 -18.07 4.62 15.29
C GLY A 74 -17.01 5.50 14.64
N THR A 75 -16.03 5.90 15.43
CA THR A 75 -14.82 6.59 14.98
C THR A 75 -13.71 5.58 14.77
N ASN A 76 -12.74 5.88 13.89
CA ASN A 76 -11.59 5.00 13.62
C ASN A 76 -11.99 3.65 13.03
N VAL A 77 -12.62 3.63 11.85
CA VAL A 77 -12.99 2.39 11.15
C VAL A 77 -12.10 2.18 9.92
N CYS A 78 -11.95 0.96 9.41
CA CYS A 78 -11.19 0.73 8.19
C CYS A 78 -11.99 1.15 6.95
N ALA A 79 -11.38 1.88 6.03
CA ALA A 79 -12.02 2.30 4.77
C ALA A 79 -11.89 1.23 3.65
N THR A 80 -11.53 0.00 4.00
CA THR A 80 -11.19 -1.08 3.08
C THR A 80 -12.17 -2.23 3.15
N THR A 81 -12.43 -2.90 2.02
CA THR A 81 -13.48 -3.93 1.92
C THR A 81 -13.24 -5.17 2.79
N ASP A 82 -11.98 -5.44 3.12
CA ASP A 82 -11.55 -6.56 3.96
C ASP A 82 -11.57 -6.24 5.46
N ASN A 83 -11.91 -5.00 5.84
CA ASN A 83 -11.91 -4.49 7.22
C ASN A 83 -10.55 -4.69 7.93
N ILE A 84 -9.46 -4.51 7.20
CA ILE A 84 -8.09 -4.73 7.69
C ILE A 84 -7.34 -3.39 7.64
N CYS A 85 -7.06 -2.81 8.80
CA CYS A 85 -6.22 -1.62 8.90
C CYS A 85 -5.58 -1.51 10.28
N SER A 86 -4.53 -0.69 10.38
CA SER A 86 -4.01 -0.27 11.68
C SER A 86 -4.89 0.83 12.28
N SER A 87 -4.95 0.88 13.61
CA SER A 87 -5.48 2.00 14.38
C SER A 87 -4.42 3.10 14.52
N TRP A 88 -4.80 4.24 15.10
CA TRP A 88 -3.86 5.31 15.47
C TRP A 88 -2.73 4.84 16.40
N ASN A 89 -3.02 3.89 17.27
CA ASN A 89 -2.05 3.30 18.18
C ASN A 89 -1.21 2.21 17.51
N GLN A 90 -1.27 2.10 16.18
CA GLN A 90 -0.46 1.17 15.39
C GLN A 90 -0.71 -0.31 15.74
N THR A 91 -1.93 -0.60 16.20
CA THR A 91 -2.43 -1.95 16.45
C THR A 91 -3.46 -2.34 15.40
N PRO A 92 -3.70 -3.64 15.15
CA PRO A 92 -4.81 -4.05 14.30
C PRO A 92 -6.12 -3.44 14.79
N ASN A 93 -6.84 -2.78 13.89
CA ASN A 93 -8.16 -2.23 14.17
C ASN A 93 -9.21 -3.35 14.08
N THR A 94 -10.10 -3.43 15.07
CA THR A 94 -11.21 -4.39 15.13
C THR A 94 -12.57 -3.73 14.96
N GLY A 95 -12.62 -2.41 14.70
CA GLY A 95 -13.85 -1.68 14.45
C GLY A 95 -14.62 -2.23 13.25
N ASN A 96 -15.95 -2.25 13.35
CA ASN A 96 -16.81 -2.68 12.26
C ASN A 96 -17.02 -1.54 11.26
N ASN A 97 -16.63 -1.76 10.00
CA ASN A 97 -16.76 -0.78 8.92
C ASN A 97 -17.96 -1.01 7.98
N THR A 98 -18.84 -1.97 8.28
CA THR A 98 -19.92 -2.39 7.37
C THR A 98 -20.80 -1.23 6.91
N SER A 99 -21.15 -0.33 7.83
CA SER A 99 -21.91 0.90 7.53
C SER A 99 -21.18 1.80 6.54
N LEU A 100 -19.91 2.12 6.81
CA LEU A 100 -19.06 2.93 5.93
C LEU A 100 -18.95 2.32 4.54
N ILE A 101 -18.63 1.03 4.45
CA ILE A 101 -18.46 0.34 3.15
C ILE A 101 -19.79 0.30 2.38
N THR A 102 -20.93 0.16 3.08
CA THR A 102 -22.26 0.21 2.46
C THR A 102 -22.54 1.58 1.87
N GLU A 103 -22.20 2.67 2.57
CA GLU A 103 -22.36 4.03 2.05
C GLU A 103 -21.43 4.31 0.86
N LEU A 104 -20.16 3.92 0.94
CA LEU A 104 -19.21 4.10 -0.16
C LEU A 104 -19.63 3.34 -1.43
N ARG A 105 -20.22 2.15 -1.28
CA ARG A 105 -20.74 1.36 -2.41
C ARG A 105 -21.83 2.07 -3.22
N LYS A 106 -22.55 3.03 -2.63
CA LYS A 106 -23.58 3.79 -3.37
C LYS A 106 -22.98 4.67 -4.47
N VAL A 107 -21.69 5.02 -4.38
CA VAL A 107 -21.01 5.90 -5.35
C VAL A 107 -19.84 5.24 -6.08
N GLY A 108 -19.45 4.02 -5.70
CA GLY A 108 -18.45 3.23 -6.42
C GLY A 108 -17.85 2.11 -5.57
N GLU A 109 -16.91 1.36 -6.15
CA GLU A 109 -16.33 0.20 -5.49
C GLU A 109 -15.19 0.58 -4.53
N PRO A 110 -15.33 0.30 -3.21
CA PRO A 110 -14.26 0.55 -2.25
C PRO A 110 -13.06 -0.37 -2.48
N VAL A 111 -11.88 0.09 -2.06
CA VAL A 111 -10.62 -0.63 -2.25
C VAL A 111 -10.40 -1.70 -1.19
N ALA A 112 -9.72 -2.78 -1.56
CA ALA A 112 -9.14 -3.71 -0.59
C ALA A 112 -7.84 -3.16 -0.01
N SER A 113 -7.42 -3.66 1.15
CA SER A 113 -6.17 -3.24 1.77
C SER A 113 -4.97 -3.72 0.95
N VAL A 114 -3.96 -2.86 0.77
CA VAL A 114 -2.68 -3.28 0.19
C VAL A 114 -1.99 -4.22 1.19
N LYS A 115 -1.43 -5.32 0.67
CA LYS A 115 -0.94 -6.46 1.46
C LYS A 115 -0.08 -6.06 2.66
N ARG A 116 -0.36 -6.69 3.79
CA ARG A 116 0.38 -6.63 5.06
C ARG A 116 1.81 -7.15 4.89
N GLN A 117 2.80 -6.36 5.29
CA GLN A 117 4.11 -6.90 5.69
C GLN A 117 4.08 -7.27 7.18
N PRO A 118 4.76 -8.34 7.63
CA PRO A 118 4.87 -8.65 9.05
C PRO A 118 5.55 -7.51 9.82
N GLY A 119 4.92 -7.02 10.89
CA GLY A 119 5.47 -5.94 11.72
C GLY A 119 5.15 -4.52 11.27
N ASP A 120 4.55 -4.35 10.08
CA ASP A 120 4.20 -3.02 9.55
C ASP A 120 2.76 -2.63 9.82
N ASN A 121 2.53 -1.32 9.91
CA ASN A 121 1.19 -0.74 9.83
C ASN A 121 0.66 -0.75 8.40
N TYR A 122 -0.66 -0.91 8.25
CA TYR A 122 -1.27 -1.11 6.94
C TYR A 122 -2.71 -0.59 6.87
N GLY A 123 -3.26 -0.64 5.66
CA GLY A 123 -4.64 -0.27 5.39
C GLY A 123 -4.88 1.24 5.44
N ILE A 124 -6.17 1.57 5.48
CA ILE A 124 -6.67 2.94 5.39
C ILE A 124 -7.65 3.13 6.55
N LEU A 125 -7.31 4.00 7.50
CA LEU A 125 -8.15 4.31 8.63
C LEU A 125 -8.98 5.56 8.35
N TYR A 126 -10.29 5.42 8.51
CA TYR A 126 -11.29 6.47 8.36
C TYR A 126 -11.64 7.03 9.74
N ASN A 127 -11.49 8.34 9.90
CA ASN A 127 -11.83 8.98 11.16
C ASN A 127 -12.38 10.40 10.97
N VAL A 128 -13.49 10.69 11.64
CA VAL A 128 -14.15 12.00 11.63
C VAL A 128 -13.91 12.67 12.98
N TRP A 129 -13.49 13.94 12.95
CA TRP A 129 -13.37 14.79 14.13
C TRP A 129 -14.45 15.87 14.09
N THR A 130 -15.16 16.02 15.21
CA THR A 130 -16.19 17.03 15.43
C THR A 130 -15.59 18.23 16.18
N ASP A 131 -15.63 19.42 15.59
CA ASP A 131 -15.39 20.67 16.29
C ASP A 131 -16.70 21.15 16.93
N ILE A 132 -16.88 20.84 18.21
CA ILE A 132 -18.09 21.19 18.98
C ILE A 132 -18.30 22.70 19.12
N SER A 133 -17.25 23.51 18.95
CA SER A 133 -17.33 24.97 19.06
C SER A 133 -17.81 25.61 17.75
N ARG A 134 -17.62 24.94 16.62
CA ARG A 134 -18.03 25.40 15.29
C ARG A 134 -19.16 24.59 14.66
N GLY A 135 -19.58 23.51 15.30
CA GLY A 135 -20.59 22.59 14.77
C GLY A 135 -20.16 21.91 13.46
N SER A 136 -18.85 21.82 13.20
CA SER A 136 -18.31 21.34 11.94
C SER A 136 -17.60 19.99 12.11
N GLU A 137 -17.78 19.10 11.14
CA GLU A 137 -17.14 17.80 11.14
C GLU A 137 -16.14 17.69 10.01
N THR A 138 -14.91 17.30 10.32
CA THR A 138 -13.85 17.11 9.33
C THR A 138 -13.43 15.66 9.30
N LEU A 139 -13.45 15.10 8.10
CA LEU A 139 -13.00 13.75 7.82
C LEU A 139 -11.49 13.73 7.51
N TYR A 140 -10.79 12.83 8.18
CA TYR A 140 -9.41 12.50 7.96
C TYR A 140 -9.25 11.02 7.60
N VAL A 141 -8.26 10.76 6.77
CA VAL A 141 -7.82 9.42 6.41
C VAL A 141 -6.37 9.22 6.82
N PHE A 142 -6.08 8.10 7.49
CA PHE A 142 -4.74 7.73 7.91
C PHE A 142 -4.27 6.51 7.14
N TYR A 143 -3.01 6.54 6.75
CA TYR A 143 -2.36 5.43 6.06
C TYR A 143 -0.87 5.44 6.36
N TRP A 144 -0.22 4.30 6.13
CA TRP A 144 1.17 4.09 6.53
C TRP A 144 2.01 3.71 5.33
N LEU A 145 3.14 4.39 5.18
CA LEU A 145 4.13 4.11 4.16
C LEU A 145 5.34 3.39 4.78
N GLU A 146 5.95 2.52 4.01
CA GLU A 146 7.19 1.84 4.39
C GLU A 146 8.35 2.84 4.28
N GLY A 147 9.16 2.93 5.34
CA GLY A 147 10.26 3.89 5.45
C GLY A 147 9.88 5.20 6.15
N GLN A 148 10.84 5.83 6.81
CA GLN A 148 10.62 7.09 7.53
C GLN A 148 10.51 8.27 6.55
N ASN A 149 9.66 9.25 6.88
CA ASN A 149 9.52 10.54 6.19
C ASN A 149 9.30 10.42 4.67
N GLN A 150 8.57 9.39 4.25
CA GLN A 150 8.18 9.28 2.84
C GLN A 150 7.19 10.38 2.48
N SER A 151 7.29 10.92 1.27
CA SER A 151 6.29 11.84 0.77
C SER A 151 4.95 11.10 0.65
N CYS A 152 3.93 11.62 1.34
CA CYS A 152 2.57 11.08 1.30
C CYS A 152 1.94 11.09 -0.12
N GLY A 153 2.59 11.73 -1.10
CA GLY A 153 2.24 11.61 -2.52
C GLY A 153 0.93 12.31 -2.93
N MET A 154 0.18 12.84 -1.97
CA MET A 154 -1.05 13.58 -2.21
C MET A 154 -0.74 15.08 -2.25
N LYS A 155 -0.98 15.76 -3.38
CA LYS A 155 -0.65 17.19 -3.52
C LYS A 155 -1.85 18.12 -3.73
N ALA A 156 -3.02 17.60 -4.09
CA ALA A 156 -4.17 18.45 -4.47
C ALA A 156 -5.36 18.38 -3.50
N ASP A 157 -5.49 17.29 -2.73
CA ASP A 157 -6.77 16.92 -2.14
C ASP A 157 -6.79 16.81 -0.62
N ALA A 158 -5.64 17.01 0.04
CA ALA A 158 -5.47 16.92 1.48
C ALA A 158 -4.22 17.65 1.99
N SER A 159 -4.29 18.29 3.17
CA SER A 159 -3.11 18.73 3.93
C SER A 159 -2.45 17.51 4.56
N ASN A 160 -1.24 17.15 4.12
CA ASN A 160 -0.53 15.99 4.65
C ASN A 160 0.42 16.36 5.78
N TYR A 161 0.30 15.65 6.91
CA TYR A 161 1.31 15.63 7.95
C TYR A 161 1.93 14.24 8.01
N THR A 162 3.26 14.20 7.97
CA THR A 162 4.04 12.97 8.20
C THR A 162 4.48 12.91 9.65
N ASN A 163 4.12 11.83 10.34
CA ASN A 163 4.72 11.47 11.63
C ASN A 163 5.42 10.11 11.49
N GLY A 164 6.72 10.14 11.19
CA GLY A 164 7.51 8.95 10.90
C GLY A 164 7.03 8.24 9.63
N THR A 165 6.30 7.14 9.79
CA THR A 165 5.71 6.32 8.69
C THR A 165 4.25 6.65 8.41
N THR A 166 3.61 7.48 9.24
CA THR A 166 2.17 7.78 9.14
C THR A 166 1.92 8.99 8.28
N CYS A 167 0.98 8.86 7.35
CA CYS A 167 0.42 9.94 6.54
C CYS A 167 -1.02 10.22 6.95
N ILE A 168 -1.35 11.50 7.07
CA ILE A 168 -2.68 11.99 7.45
C ILE A 168 -3.22 12.86 6.33
N ALA A 169 -4.39 12.54 5.80
CA ALA A 169 -5.05 13.31 4.76
C ALA A 169 -6.37 13.89 5.26
N ARG A 170 -6.49 15.22 5.34
CA ARG A 170 -7.78 15.91 5.51
C ARG A 170 -8.58 15.85 4.20
N VAL A 171 -9.76 15.25 4.21
CA VAL A 171 -10.51 14.95 2.97
C VAL A 171 -11.57 15.99 2.68
N VAL A 172 -12.54 16.15 3.60
CA VAL A 172 -13.71 17.01 3.47
C VAL A 172 -14.15 17.52 4.84
N THR A 173 -14.87 18.64 4.84
CA THR A 173 -15.52 19.20 6.03
C THR A 173 -16.99 19.44 5.70
N ARG A 174 -17.89 19.16 6.64
CA ARG A 174 -19.29 19.60 6.61
C ARG A 174 -19.55 20.62 7.72
#